data_AF-A0A0F0HQV3-F1
#
_entry.id   AF-A0A0F0HQV3-F1
#
_cell.length_a   1.000
_cell.length_b   1.000
_cell.length_c   1.000
_cell.angle_alpha   90.00
_cell.angle_beta   90.00
_cell.angle_gamma   90.00
#
_symmetry.space_group_name_H-M   'P 1'
#
loop_
_entity.id
_entity.type
_entity.pdbx_description
1 polymer ?
#
loop_
_entity_poly.entity_id
_entity_poly.type
_entity_poly.pdbx_seq_one_letter_code
_entity_poly.pdbx_strand_id
1 'polypeptide(L)'
;MRALHDTGDPPLCPLPVQVAELLEGLDAPPRLAAHLRAVHDVAHQLVDWAGQHHSDLDFDRGAVLFGAATHDVGKTVHIAELSEAGSAHEEAGRALLLDHGVRPQLARFAGTHASWTAPDITIEDLLVSLADKIWKNKRVQELEDLVVTQLAAASGRSAWEEFMALDDLLGRIGDGADQRLAFQASYPVHG
;
A
#
# COMPACT_ATOMS: atom_id res chain seq x y z
N MET A 1 -10.40 3.24 -17.36
CA MET A 1 -10.19 1.77 -17.15
C MET A 1 -11.20 1.22 -16.13
N ARG A 2 -11.88 0.08 -16.34
CA ARG A 2 -12.98 -0.38 -15.42
C ARG A 2 -12.54 -0.52 -13.94
N ALA A 3 -11.35 -1.07 -13.69
CA ALA A 3 -10.81 -1.26 -12.34
C ALA A 3 -10.73 0.05 -11.50
N LEU A 4 -10.61 1.20 -12.17
CA LEU A 4 -10.53 2.52 -11.53
C LEU A 4 -11.90 3.07 -11.10
N HIS A 5 -13.00 2.56 -11.65
CA HIS A 5 -14.33 3.17 -11.49
C HIS A 5 -15.41 2.20 -10.97
N ASP A 6 -15.21 0.88 -11.11
CA ASP A 6 -16.10 -0.13 -10.54
C ASP A 6 -16.22 0.10 -9.02
N THR A 7 -17.38 0.00 -8.40
CA THR A 7 -17.45 0.22 -6.94
C THR A 7 -16.67 -0.85 -6.17
N GLY A 8 -16.64 -2.08 -6.67
CA GLY A 8 -16.24 -3.26 -5.88
C GLY A 8 -17.39 -3.73 -4.98
N ASP A 9 -17.26 -4.96 -4.46
CA ASP A 9 -18.17 -5.52 -3.46
C ASP A 9 -17.37 -6.29 -2.38
N PRO A 10 -17.20 -5.74 -1.16
CA PRO A 10 -17.70 -4.42 -0.72
C PRO A 10 -17.01 -3.26 -1.47
N PRO A 11 -17.57 -2.04 -1.42
CA PRO A 11 -16.97 -0.89 -2.09
C PRO A 11 -15.54 -0.63 -1.61
N LEU A 12 -14.61 -0.46 -2.55
CA LEU A 12 -13.22 -0.08 -2.27
C LEU A 12 -13.02 1.42 -2.49
N CYS A 13 -12.22 2.06 -1.64
CA CYS A 13 -11.84 3.46 -1.82
C CYS A 13 -11.29 3.71 -3.25
N PRO A 14 -11.73 4.78 -3.93
CA PRO A 14 -11.16 5.14 -5.23
C PRO A 14 -9.71 5.61 -5.06
N LEU A 15 -8.87 5.37 -6.07
CA LEU A 15 -7.53 5.96 -6.09
C LEU A 15 -7.60 7.49 -6.20
N PRO A 16 -6.58 8.23 -5.74
CA PRO A 16 -6.47 9.66 -6.01
C PRO A 16 -6.56 9.94 -7.52
N VAL A 17 -7.30 10.99 -7.91
CA VAL A 17 -7.55 11.33 -9.34
C VAL A 17 -6.26 11.36 -10.15
N GLN A 18 -5.23 12.04 -9.64
CA GLN A 18 -3.91 12.12 -10.26
C GLN A 18 -3.21 10.77 -10.47
N VAL A 19 -3.46 9.78 -9.60
CA VAL A 19 -2.92 8.42 -9.75
C VAL A 19 -3.73 7.64 -10.78
N ALA A 20 -5.05 7.79 -10.78
CA ALA A 20 -5.90 7.18 -11.81
C ALA A 20 -5.52 7.69 -13.21
N GLU A 21 -5.34 9.01 -13.37
CA GLU A 21 -4.89 9.65 -14.62
C GLU A 21 -3.49 9.16 -15.03
N LEU A 22 -2.56 9.03 -14.09
CA LEU A 22 -1.25 8.46 -14.34
C LEU A 22 -1.35 7.03 -14.87
N LEU A 23 -2.13 6.16 -14.21
CA LEU A 23 -2.30 4.76 -14.63
C LEU A 23 -2.95 4.64 -16.00
N GLU A 24 -3.88 5.53 -16.34
CA GLU A 24 -4.45 5.59 -17.70
C GLU A 24 -3.43 6.07 -18.73
N GLY A 25 -2.64 7.11 -18.42
CA GLY A 25 -1.58 7.60 -19.30
C GLY A 25 -0.44 6.60 -19.53
N LEU A 26 -0.24 5.66 -18.59
CA LEU A 26 0.74 4.58 -18.68
C LEU A 26 0.19 3.30 -19.33
N ASP A 27 -1.06 3.31 -19.82
CA ASP A 27 -1.76 2.11 -20.32
C ASP A 27 -1.67 0.94 -19.33
N ALA A 28 -1.82 1.22 -18.03
CA ALA A 28 -1.56 0.25 -16.98
C ALA A 28 -2.49 -0.98 -17.11
N PRO A 29 -1.99 -2.20 -16.82
CA PRO A 29 -2.82 -3.38 -16.77
C PRO A 29 -4.04 -3.22 -15.84
N PRO A 30 -5.25 -3.64 -16.26
CA PRO A 30 -6.44 -3.57 -15.40
C PRO A 30 -6.25 -4.27 -14.05
N ARG A 31 -5.54 -5.41 -14.02
CA ARG A 31 -5.19 -6.11 -12.78
C ARG A 31 -4.28 -5.30 -11.85
N LEU A 32 -3.35 -4.51 -12.41
CA LEU A 32 -2.49 -3.64 -11.61
C LEU A 32 -3.33 -2.53 -10.95
N ALA A 33 -4.21 -1.87 -11.70
CA ALA A 33 -5.08 -0.85 -11.12
C ALA A 33 -6.00 -1.43 -10.03
N ALA A 34 -6.52 -2.64 -10.23
CA ALA A 34 -7.34 -3.32 -9.21
C ALA A 34 -6.54 -3.65 -7.95
N HIS A 35 -5.29 -4.09 -8.10
CA HIS A 35 -4.34 -4.31 -6.99
C HIS A 35 -4.09 -3.05 -6.20
N LEU A 36 -3.62 -1.98 -6.88
CA LEU A 36 -3.28 -0.71 -6.25
C LEU A 36 -4.46 -0.14 -5.48
N ARG A 37 -5.67 -0.31 -5.99
CA ARG A 37 -6.88 0.12 -5.32
C ARG A 37 -7.24 -0.71 -4.09
N ALA A 38 -7.08 -2.02 -4.13
CA ALA A 38 -7.28 -2.88 -2.95
C ALA A 38 -6.27 -2.56 -1.84
N VAL A 39 -5.01 -2.30 -2.20
CA VAL A 39 -3.97 -1.89 -1.25
C VAL A 39 -4.23 -0.49 -0.70
N HIS A 40 -4.66 0.46 -1.55
CA HIS A 40 -5.01 1.81 -1.14
C HIS A 40 -6.20 1.85 -0.15
N ASP A 41 -7.22 1.03 -0.35
CA ASP A 41 -8.34 0.86 0.59
C ASP A 41 -7.86 0.39 1.97
N VAL A 42 -6.96 -0.59 2.00
CA VAL A 42 -6.34 -1.06 3.25
C VAL A 42 -5.49 0.02 3.89
N ALA A 43 -4.74 0.79 3.09
CA ALA A 43 -3.97 1.91 3.59
C ALA A 43 -4.87 2.96 4.26
N HIS A 44 -6.05 3.25 3.69
CA HIS A 44 -7.08 4.09 4.34
C HIS A 44 -7.44 3.58 5.74
N GLN A 45 -7.73 2.29 5.87
CA GLN A 45 -8.08 1.68 7.16
C GLN A 45 -6.92 1.79 8.17
N LEU A 46 -5.68 1.51 7.74
CA LEU A 46 -4.49 1.62 8.58
C LEU A 46 -4.25 3.06 9.04
N VAL A 47 -4.29 4.02 8.11
CA VAL A 47 -4.05 5.41 8.48
C VAL A 47 -5.18 5.91 9.38
N ASP A 48 -6.45 5.63 9.09
CA ASP A 48 -7.58 6.09 9.91
C ASP A 48 -7.50 5.53 11.33
N TRP A 49 -7.16 4.25 11.47
CA TRP A 49 -6.88 3.65 12.76
C TRP A 49 -5.74 4.37 13.50
N ALA A 50 -4.60 4.60 12.82
CA ALA A 50 -3.44 5.24 13.42
C ALA A 50 -3.77 6.67 13.91
N GLY A 51 -4.50 7.45 13.10
CA GLY A 51 -4.90 8.80 13.47
C GLY A 51 -5.90 8.86 14.63
N GLN A 52 -6.73 7.83 14.80
CA GLN A 52 -7.68 7.75 15.92
C GLN A 52 -7.05 7.24 17.22
N HIS A 53 -6.10 6.30 17.13
CA HIS A 53 -5.51 5.63 18.29
C HIS A 53 -4.21 6.27 18.78
N HIS A 54 -3.54 7.04 17.90
CA HIS A 54 -2.26 7.69 18.12
C HIS A 54 -2.29 9.13 17.59
N SER A 55 -3.04 10.01 18.26
CA SER A 55 -3.11 11.43 17.89
C SER A 55 -1.76 12.15 17.89
N ASP A 56 -0.78 11.61 18.63
CA ASP A 56 0.56 12.17 18.77
C ASP A 56 1.56 11.60 17.75
N LEU A 57 1.15 10.60 16.94
CA LEU A 57 1.96 10.09 15.85
C LEU A 57 1.94 11.11 14.70
N ASP A 58 3.05 11.84 14.55
CA ASP A 58 3.25 12.75 13.43
C ASP A 58 3.69 11.95 12.20
N PHE A 59 2.79 11.81 11.22
CA PHE A 59 3.08 11.18 9.95
C PHE A 59 2.25 11.79 8.82
N ASP A 60 2.78 11.78 7.60
CA ASP A 60 2.08 12.27 6.42
C ASP A 60 1.10 11.22 5.90
N ARG A 61 -0.17 11.35 6.31
CA ARG A 61 -1.28 10.51 5.82
C ARG A 61 -1.37 10.48 4.30
N GLY A 62 -1.20 11.64 3.66
CA GLY A 62 -1.29 11.78 2.21
C GLY A 62 -0.16 11.02 1.51
N ALA A 63 1.03 11.04 2.10
CA ALA A 63 2.18 10.27 1.61
C ALA A 63 1.92 8.77 1.65
N VAL A 64 1.38 8.24 2.76
CA VAL A 64 1.03 6.80 2.88
C VAL A 64 -0.01 6.40 1.83
N LEU A 65 -1.08 7.18 1.71
CA LEU A 65 -2.16 6.92 0.76
C LEU A 65 -1.67 6.96 -0.69
N PHE A 66 -0.82 7.93 -1.02
CA PHE A 66 -0.17 8.01 -2.33
C PHE A 66 0.76 6.82 -2.57
N GLY A 67 1.62 6.50 -1.60
CA GLY A 67 2.56 5.39 -1.69
C GLY A 67 1.86 4.05 -1.93
N ALA A 68 0.80 3.77 -1.17
CA ALA A 68 -0.03 2.58 -1.37
C ALA A 68 -0.66 2.53 -2.77
N ALA A 69 -1.13 3.67 -3.28
CA ALA A 69 -1.75 3.80 -4.59
C ALA A 69 -0.75 3.68 -5.76
N THR A 70 0.56 3.79 -5.52
CA THR A 70 1.59 3.79 -6.59
C THR A 70 2.72 2.79 -6.41
N HIS A 71 2.82 2.06 -5.29
CA HIS A 71 4.00 1.27 -4.95
C HIS A 71 4.41 0.28 -6.06
N ASP A 72 3.41 -0.32 -6.72
CA ASP A 72 3.60 -1.32 -7.77
C ASP A 72 3.56 -0.74 -9.20
N VAL A 73 3.60 0.58 -9.37
CA VAL A 73 3.43 1.23 -10.69
C VAL A 73 4.48 0.79 -11.72
N GLY A 74 5.66 0.34 -11.29
CA GLY A 74 6.67 -0.21 -12.19
C GLY A 74 6.24 -1.51 -12.89
N LYS A 75 5.17 -2.17 -12.44
CA LYS A 75 4.57 -3.31 -13.13
C LYS A 75 3.84 -2.93 -14.42
N THR A 76 3.71 -1.63 -14.71
CA THR A 76 3.37 -1.15 -16.07
C THR A 76 4.51 -1.42 -17.07
N VAL A 77 5.76 -1.41 -16.61
CA VAL A 77 6.95 -1.72 -17.39
C VAL A 77 7.29 -3.22 -17.32
N HIS A 78 7.22 -3.79 -16.11
CA HIS A 78 7.55 -5.19 -15.84
C HIS A 78 6.28 -6.04 -15.63
N ILE A 79 5.42 -6.10 -16.65
CA ILE A 79 4.09 -6.72 -16.60
C ILE A 79 4.11 -8.18 -16.12
N ALA A 80 5.16 -8.95 -16.46
CA ALA A 80 5.31 -10.34 -16.01
C ALA A 80 5.26 -10.48 -14.48
N GLU A 81 5.75 -9.48 -13.74
CA GLU A 81 5.77 -9.46 -12.27
C GLU A 81 4.37 -9.26 -11.64
N LEU A 82 3.30 -9.14 -12.44
CA LEU A 82 1.92 -9.26 -11.95
C LEU A 82 1.51 -10.70 -11.65
N SER A 83 2.20 -11.68 -12.22
CA SER A 83 1.89 -13.11 -12.04
C SER A 83 3.11 -13.95 -11.67
N GLU A 84 4.31 -13.43 -11.93
CA GLU A 84 5.58 -14.07 -11.63
C GLU A 84 6.31 -13.35 -10.49
N ALA A 85 7.25 -14.04 -9.86
CA ALA A 85 8.14 -13.41 -8.88
C ALA A 85 9.11 -12.46 -9.58
N GLY A 86 9.41 -11.32 -8.94
CA GLY A 86 10.37 -10.34 -9.42
C GLY A 86 10.38 -9.09 -8.56
N SER A 87 11.36 -8.24 -8.79
CA SER A 87 11.58 -6.97 -8.09
C SER A 87 12.04 -5.84 -9.02
N ALA A 88 12.03 -6.06 -10.34
CA ALA A 88 12.46 -5.04 -11.29
C ALA A 88 11.48 -3.85 -11.32
N HIS A 89 10.20 -4.09 -10.99
CA HIS A 89 9.20 -3.03 -10.85
C HIS A 89 9.54 -1.98 -9.79
N GLU A 90 10.38 -2.30 -8.79
CA GLU A 90 10.67 -1.39 -7.69
C GLU A 90 11.45 -0.15 -8.18
N GLU A 91 12.61 -0.36 -8.80
CA GLU A 91 13.42 0.73 -9.36
C GLU A 91 12.74 1.35 -10.59
N ALA A 92 12.13 0.52 -11.45
CA ALA A 92 11.41 1.03 -12.62
C ALA A 92 10.23 1.93 -12.23
N GLY A 93 9.47 1.55 -11.19
CA GLY A 93 8.35 2.34 -10.69
C GLY A 93 8.81 3.66 -10.08
N ARG A 94 9.90 3.64 -9.29
CA ARG A 94 10.51 4.86 -8.77
C ARG A 94 10.94 5.81 -9.89
N ALA A 95 11.67 5.30 -10.88
CA ALA A 95 12.13 6.10 -12.02
C ALA A 95 10.95 6.68 -12.81
N LEU A 96 9.91 5.87 -13.05
CA LEU A 96 8.71 6.28 -13.76
C LEU A 96 7.98 7.43 -13.05
N LEU A 97 7.82 7.35 -11.74
CA LEU A 97 7.20 8.42 -10.95
C LEU A 97 8.01 9.72 -11.02
N LEU A 98 9.34 9.64 -10.91
CA LEU A 98 10.23 10.79 -11.02
C LEU A 98 10.14 11.46 -12.39
N ASP A 99 10.12 10.67 -13.47
CA ASP A 99 9.98 11.18 -14.84
C ASP A 99 8.63 11.88 -15.07
N HIS A 100 7.59 11.49 -14.32
CA HIS A 100 6.28 12.16 -14.30
C HIS A 100 6.20 13.33 -13.31
N GLY A 101 7.34 13.79 -12.76
CA GLY A 101 7.43 14.95 -11.88
C GLY A 101 6.96 14.71 -10.44
N VAL A 102 6.76 13.45 -10.04
CA VAL A 102 6.48 13.11 -8.64
C VAL A 102 7.73 13.40 -7.80
N ARG A 103 7.53 14.06 -6.66
CA ARG A 103 8.63 14.41 -5.75
C ARG A 103 9.38 13.16 -5.28
N PRO A 104 10.72 13.18 -5.15
CA PRO A 104 11.49 12.01 -4.73
C PRO A 104 11.01 11.37 -3.43
N GLN A 105 10.54 12.19 -2.48
CA GLN A 105 10.00 11.70 -1.22
C GLN A 105 8.77 10.82 -1.44
N LEU A 106 7.90 11.10 -2.41
CA LEU A 106 6.74 10.25 -2.69
C LEU A 106 7.10 9.08 -3.61
N ALA A 107 7.98 9.30 -4.59
CA ALA A 107 8.41 8.26 -5.52
C ALA A 107 9.15 7.10 -4.84
N ARG A 108 9.76 7.34 -3.66
CA ARG A 108 10.50 6.32 -2.91
C ARG A 108 9.66 5.09 -2.58
N PHE A 109 8.36 5.24 -2.34
CA PHE A 109 7.49 4.13 -1.93
C PHE A 109 7.44 3.01 -2.97
N ALA A 110 7.63 3.33 -4.26
CA ALA A 110 7.74 2.30 -5.28
C ALA A 110 8.97 1.40 -5.08
N GLY A 111 10.07 1.95 -4.55
CA GLY A 111 11.30 1.22 -4.27
C GLY A 111 11.46 0.70 -2.84
N THR A 112 10.68 1.19 -1.86
CA THR A 112 10.87 0.83 -0.43
C THR A 112 9.85 -0.15 0.11
N HIS A 113 8.72 -0.38 -0.56
CA HIS A 113 7.59 -1.16 -0.01
C HIS A 113 7.91 -2.66 0.26
N ALA A 114 8.99 -3.19 -0.31
CA ALA A 114 9.49 -4.54 -0.06
C ALA A 114 10.75 -4.59 0.83
N SER A 115 11.27 -3.43 1.24
CA SER A 115 12.52 -3.27 1.99
C SER A 115 12.32 -2.33 3.18
N TRP A 116 11.90 -2.90 4.31
CA TRP A 116 11.56 -2.15 5.55
C TRP A 116 12.68 -2.12 6.60
N THR A 117 13.86 -2.67 6.30
CA THR A 117 15.02 -2.68 7.21
C THR A 117 16.12 -1.69 6.82
N ALA A 118 15.89 -0.89 5.77
CA ALA A 118 16.81 0.17 5.39
C ALA A 118 16.85 1.29 6.45
N PRO A 119 17.99 1.98 6.64
CA PRO A 119 18.19 2.93 7.73
C PRO A 119 17.33 4.20 7.63
N ASP A 120 16.78 4.50 6.46
CA ASP A 120 15.94 5.66 6.17
C ASP A 120 14.43 5.36 6.13
N ILE A 121 14.04 4.15 6.55
CA ILE A 121 12.63 3.74 6.61
C ILE A 121 11.89 4.51 7.71
N THR A 122 10.81 5.15 7.29
CA THR A 122 9.91 5.92 8.15
C THR A 122 8.66 5.11 8.50
N ILE A 123 7.85 5.60 9.45
CA ILE A 123 6.56 4.98 9.74
C ILE A 123 5.66 4.96 8.50
N GLU A 124 5.74 5.95 7.62
CA GLU A 124 5.00 5.97 6.37
C GLU A 124 5.39 4.81 5.44
N ASP A 125 6.70 4.53 5.33
CA ASP A 125 7.20 3.41 4.52
C ASP A 125 6.74 2.06 5.10
N LEU A 126 6.73 1.93 6.44
CA LEU A 126 6.21 0.74 7.11
C LEU A 126 4.70 0.57 6.90
N LEU A 127 3.91 1.64 6.96
CA LEU A 127 2.46 1.59 6.75
C LEU A 127 2.11 1.22 5.29
N VAL A 128 2.85 1.74 4.31
CA VAL A 128 2.71 1.32 2.90
C VAL A 128 3.04 -0.17 2.73
N SER A 129 4.17 -0.60 3.30
CA SER A 129 4.59 -2.01 3.25
C SER A 129 3.55 -2.92 3.92
N LEU A 130 3.01 -2.50 5.07
CA LEU A 130 2.01 -3.25 5.83
C LEU A 130 0.72 -3.38 5.04
N ALA A 131 0.27 -2.30 4.38
CA ALA A 131 -0.90 -2.34 3.50
C ALA A 131 -0.74 -3.38 2.38
N ASP A 132 0.43 -3.43 1.72
CA ASP A 132 0.74 -4.41 0.66
C ASP A 132 0.81 -5.87 1.18
N LYS A 133 1.06 -6.10 2.47
CA LYS A 133 0.97 -7.45 3.03
C LYS A 133 -0.46 -7.79 3.45
N ILE A 134 -1.10 -6.91 4.23
CA ILE A 134 -2.36 -7.24 4.89
C ILE A 134 -3.57 -7.20 3.95
N TRP A 135 -3.51 -6.54 2.78
CA TRP A 135 -4.66 -6.56 1.85
C TRP A 135 -5.09 -7.97 1.46
N LYS A 136 -4.14 -8.92 1.41
CA LYS A 136 -4.36 -10.35 1.16
C LYS A 136 -4.20 -11.22 2.42
N ASN A 137 -4.34 -10.62 3.61
CA ASN A 137 -4.18 -11.25 4.91
C ASN A 137 -2.79 -11.91 5.11
N LYS A 138 -1.72 -11.37 4.51
CA LYS A 138 -0.36 -11.86 4.75
C LYS A 138 0.21 -11.16 5.99
N ARG A 139 0.44 -11.93 7.05
CA ARG A 139 1.12 -11.49 8.27
C ARG A 139 2.64 -11.60 8.12
N VAL A 140 3.37 -10.58 8.57
CA VAL A 140 4.84 -10.52 8.48
C VAL A 140 5.37 -9.98 9.81
N GLN A 141 5.78 -10.88 10.69
CA GLN A 141 6.15 -10.55 12.07
C GLN A 141 7.21 -9.43 12.16
N GLU A 142 8.28 -9.51 11.36
CA GLU A 142 9.34 -8.49 11.39
C GLU A 142 8.82 -7.08 11.05
N LEU A 143 7.94 -6.98 10.06
CA LEU A 143 7.33 -5.71 9.65
C LEU A 143 6.36 -5.20 10.73
N GLU A 144 5.57 -6.09 11.30
CA GLU A 144 4.62 -5.77 12.38
C GLU A 144 5.36 -5.28 13.64
N ASP A 145 6.48 -5.93 14.01
CA ASP A 145 7.31 -5.53 15.14
C ASP A 145 7.93 -4.14 14.95
N LEU A 146 8.34 -3.79 13.73
CA LEU A 146 8.85 -2.46 13.39
C LEU A 146 7.76 -1.40 13.54
N VAL A 147 6.53 -1.68 13.08
CA VAL A 147 5.39 -0.77 13.26
C VAL A 147 5.08 -0.59 14.74
N VAL A 148 4.98 -1.68 15.50
CA VAL A 148 4.76 -1.65 16.96
C VAL A 148 5.82 -0.81 17.67
N THR A 149 7.09 -0.94 17.26
CA THR A 149 8.20 -0.17 17.83
C THR A 149 8.00 1.34 17.61
N GLN A 150 7.63 1.75 16.39
CA GLN A 150 7.37 3.16 16.08
C GLN A 150 6.14 3.70 16.83
N LEU A 151 5.07 2.92 16.92
CA LEU A 151 3.86 3.30 17.66
C LEU A 151 4.15 3.47 19.14
N ALA A 152 4.85 2.52 19.77
CA ALA A 152 5.20 2.59 21.19
C ALA A 152 6.11 3.79 21.50
N ALA A 153 7.06 4.08 20.60
CA ALA A 153 7.93 5.25 20.73
C ALA A 153 7.15 6.58 20.66
N ALA A 154 6.13 6.66 19.79
CA ALA A 154 5.31 7.87 19.63
C ALA A 154 4.26 8.04 20.73
N SER A 155 3.60 6.95 21.16
CA SER A 155 2.49 7.00 22.12
C SER A 155 2.95 6.94 23.59
N GLY A 156 4.16 6.45 23.84
CA GLY A 156 4.66 6.15 25.18
C GLY A 156 4.01 4.91 25.83
N ARG A 157 3.15 4.18 25.11
CA ARG A 157 2.57 2.91 25.59
C ARG A 157 3.59 1.78 25.51
N SER A 158 3.29 0.66 26.16
CA SER A 158 4.13 -0.53 26.05
C SER A 158 4.00 -1.19 24.67
N ALA A 159 5.07 -1.79 24.18
CA ALA A 159 5.05 -2.54 22.92
C ALA A 159 3.99 -3.66 22.90
N TRP A 160 3.66 -4.25 24.05
CA TRP A 160 2.61 -5.25 24.17
C TRP A 160 1.21 -4.68 23.91
N GLU A 161 0.91 -3.50 24.47
CA GLU A 161 -0.39 -2.83 24.23
C GLU A 161 -0.54 -2.44 22.76
N GLU A 162 0.54 -1.93 22.15
CA GLU A 162 0.58 -1.58 20.73
C GLU A 162 0.44 -2.80 19.82
N PHE A 163 1.11 -3.90 20.16
CA PHE A 163 0.97 -5.16 19.43
C PHE A 163 -0.46 -5.69 19.45
N MET A 164 -1.10 -5.74 20.63
CA MET A 164 -2.49 -6.20 20.74
C MET A 164 -3.44 -5.35 19.91
N ALA A 165 -3.29 -4.01 19.97
CA ALA A 165 -4.13 -3.10 19.21
C ALA A 165 -3.93 -3.25 17.69
N LEU A 166 -2.68 -3.43 17.24
CA LEU A 166 -2.36 -3.68 15.84
C LEU A 166 -2.89 -5.05 15.39
N ASP A 167 -2.69 -6.12 16.16
CA ASP A 167 -3.16 -7.47 15.83
C ASP A 167 -4.68 -7.51 15.64
N ASP A 168 -5.43 -6.87 16.55
CA ASP A 168 -6.88 -6.74 16.46
C ASP A 168 -7.31 -6.01 15.16
N LEU A 169 -6.59 -4.95 14.78
CA LEU A 169 -6.84 -4.24 13.51
C LEU A 169 -6.55 -5.13 12.31
N LEU A 170 -5.37 -5.75 12.27
CA LEU A 170 -4.94 -6.59 11.15
C LEU A 170 -5.85 -7.81 10.97
N GLY A 171 -6.36 -8.38 12.07
CA GLY A 171 -7.40 -9.41 12.03
C GLY A 171 -8.66 -8.95 11.32
N ARG A 172 -9.22 -7.80 11.73
CA ARG A 172 -10.43 -7.22 11.10
C ARG A 172 -10.22 -6.88 9.63
N ILE A 173 -9.06 -6.33 9.27
CA ILE A 173 -8.73 -6.06 7.86
C ILE A 173 -8.64 -7.39 7.10
N GLY A 174 -7.97 -8.39 7.69
CA GLY A 174 -7.77 -9.72 7.12
C GLY A 174 -9.05 -10.45 6.77
N ASP A 175 -10.14 -10.27 7.55
CA ASP A 175 -11.46 -10.85 7.29
C ASP A 175 -12.03 -10.48 5.90
N GLY A 176 -11.61 -9.34 5.33
CA GLY A 176 -12.01 -8.86 4.00
C GLY A 176 -11.08 -9.26 2.85
N ALA A 177 -10.06 -10.08 3.09
CA ALA A 177 -9.02 -10.35 2.11
C ALA A 177 -9.51 -11.16 0.91
N ASP A 178 -10.40 -12.13 1.12
CA ASP A 178 -10.95 -12.97 0.05
C ASP A 178 -11.74 -12.13 -0.97
N GLN A 179 -12.49 -11.14 -0.51
CA GLN A 179 -13.24 -10.23 -1.38
C GLN A 179 -12.29 -9.33 -2.20
N ARG A 180 -11.23 -8.81 -1.59
CA ARG A 180 -10.20 -8.02 -2.30
C ARG A 180 -9.45 -8.86 -3.34
N LEU A 181 -9.12 -10.11 -3.01
CA LEU A 181 -8.52 -11.07 -3.95
C LEU A 181 -9.46 -11.39 -5.12
N ALA A 182 -10.74 -11.64 -4.84
CA ALA A 182 -11.75 -11.88 -5.88
C ALA A 182 -11.94 -10.64 -6.77
N PHE A 183 -11.97 -9.44 -6.19
CA PHE A 183 -12.04 -8.18 -6.93
C PHE A 183 -10.85 -8.05 -7.89
N GLN A 184 -9.61 -8.20 -7.41
CA GLN A 184 -8.41 -8.15 -8.25
C GLN A 184 -8.43 -9.22 -9.36
N ALA A 185 -8.82 -10.46 -9.02
CA ALA A 185 -8.86 -11.57 -9.96
C ALA A 185 -9.89 -11.39 -11.08
N SER A 186 -10.92 -10.56 -10.87
CA SER A 186 -11.93 -10.23 -11.89
C SER A 186 -11.39 -9.39 -13.07
N TYR A 187 -10.14 -8.91 -12.97
CA TYR A 187 -9.48 -8.11 -13.99
C TYR A 187 -8.33 -8.87 -14.68
N PRO A 188 -8.17 -8.70 -16.00
CA PRO A 188 -7.11 -9.35 -16.76
C PRO A 188 -5.74 -8.68 -16.54
N VAL A 189 -4.67 -9.45 -16.76
CA VAL A 189 -3.27 -8.99 -16.74
C VAL A 189 -2.94 -8.13 -17.97
N HIS A 190 -3.72 -8.26 -19.05
CA HIS A 190 -3.56 -7.50 -20.28
C HIS A 190 -4.86 -6.74 -20.57
N GLY A 191 -4.73 -5.51 -21.09
CA GLY A 191 -5.83 -4.67 -21.55
C GLY A 191 -6.16 -4.90 -23.03
#